data_AF-A0A7W8TU73-F1
#
_entry.id   AF-A0A7W8TU73-F1
#
_cell.length_a   1.000
_cell.length_b   1.000
_cell.length_c   1.000
_cell.angle_alpha   90.00
_cell.angle_beta   90.00
_cell.angle_gamma   90.00
#
_symmetry.space_group_name_H-M   'P 1'
#
loop_
_entity.id
_entity.type
_entity.pdbx_description
1 polymer ?
#
loop_
_entity_poly.entity_id
_entity_poly.type
_entity_poly.pdbx_seq_one_letter_code
_entity_poly.pdbx_strand_id
1 'polypeptide(L)'
;MNIQNRIPGLDHSQTTPRYATWHTDELELRSFLLGTTKGMKAWFKAEEEASEDEANRMVNPEDAYGDEGYSLFMDRVGIFWEQYWYQLAAAVIKDAFTLYEVFLEESAHDLLRRHGSGLVNLSTEKTWLLDQCDDFYVRYLGFPIKQGEIEDIQWIRNKMSHLRDSLRTEEGKAEFEAKIKTLDISGDPTEDEDDLDLPHHEYGRELTFGPSLILSPLEAWRVLNLLRKSIEELTVILHKIQYGNRTTTPLHNLSQGTPVNEKDRRLLIIPVPKV
;
A
#
# COMPACT_ATOMS: atom_id res chain seq x y z
N MET A 1 8.50 4.69 24.56
CA MET A 1 9.41 4.68 23.38
C MET A 1 8.91 5.74 22.41
N ASN A 2 9.77 6.60 21.87
CA ASN A 2 9.38 7.78 21.08
C ASN A 2 8.90 7.36 19.67
N ILE A 3 7.79 7.91 19.15
CA ILE A 3 7.22 7.58 17.83
C ILE A 3 8.24 7.81 16.70
N GLN A 4 9.12 8.80 16.84
CA GLN A 4 10.21 9.06 15.89
C GLN A 4 11.24 7.92 15.76
N ASN A 5 11.38 7.08 16.78
CA ASN A 5 12.25 5.88 16.69
C ASN A 5 11.51 4.66 16.12
N ARG A 6 10.17 4.71 16.01
CA ARG A 6 9.34 3.60 15.49
C ARG A 6 9.13 3.69 13.98
N ILE A 7 9.28 4.89 13.43
CA ILE A 7 9.14 5.15 12.00
C ILE A 7 10.38 5.93 11.56
N PRO A 8 11.50 5.21 11.30
CA PRO A 8 12.66 5.85 10.71
C PRO A 8 12.28 6.38 9.33
N GLY A 9 12.75 7.58 9.02
CA GLY A 9 12.75 8.14 7.67
C GLY A 9 14.18 8.48 7.27
N LEU A 10 14.38 8.76 5.99
CA LEU A 10 15.68 9.20 5.49
C LEU A 10 16.10 10.55 6.08
N ASP A 11 17.40 10.73 6.31
CA ASP A 11 17.97 12.03 6.66
C ASP A 11 17.60 13.06 5.59
N HIS A 12 17.00 14.18 6.00
CA HIS A 12 16.59 15.28 5.13
C HIS A 12 17.70 15.72 4.16
N SER A 13 18.97 15.61 4.54
CA SER A 13 20.13 15.93 3.68
C SER A 13 20.24 15.07 2.41
N GLN A 14 19.58 13.91 2.38
CA GLN A 14 19.61 12.94 1.27
C GLN A 14 18.23 12.73 0.63
N THR A 15 17.26 13.61 0.91
CA THR A 15 15.88 13.45 0.44
C THR A 15 15.53 14.43 -0.67
N THR A 16 14.35 14.23 -1.28
CA THR A 16 13.73 15.21 -2.19
C THR A 16 12.53 15.86 -1.47
N PRO A 17 12.10 17.08 -1.86
CA PRO A 17 10.86 17.66 -1.33
C PRO A 17 9.63 16.74 -1.51
N ARG A 18 9.63 15.90 -2.56
CA ARG A 18 8.60 14.90 -2.83
C ARG A 18 8.60 13.76 -1.83
N TYR A 19 9.77 13.29 -1.41
CA TYR A 19 9.85 12.31 -0.34
C TYR A 19 9.28 12.86 0.97
N ALA A 20 9.56 14.11 1.33
CA ALA A 20 9.02 14.70 2.56
C ALA A 20 7.48 14.79 2.56
N THR A 21 6.90 15.12 1.40
CA THR A 21 5.44 15.17 1.22
C THR A 21 4.86 13.76 1.32
N TRP A 22 5.37 12.82 0.50
CA TRP A 22 4.95 11.41 0.52
C TRP A 22 5.10 10.77 1.91
N HIS A 23 6.18 11.04 2.63
CA HIS A 23 6.41 10.49 3.96
C HIS A 23 5.36 10.98 4.96
N THR A 24 4.91 12.23 4.83
CA THR A 24 3.83 12.76 5.66
C THR A 24 2.51 12.03 5.36
N ASP A 25 2.16 11.87 4.08
CA ASP A 25 0.94 11.17 3.67
C ASP A 25 0.96 9.68 4.09
N GLU A 26 2.13 9.04 4.02
CA GLU A 26 2.31 7.65 4.44
C GLU A 26 2.20 7.49 5.97
N LEU A 27 2.71 8.47 6.74
CA LEU A 27 2.53 8.54 8.19
C LEU A 27 1.05 8.73 8.58
N GLU A 28 0.32 9.55 7.84
CA GLU A 28 -1.12 9.73 8.03
C GLU A 28 -1.87 8.42 7.76
N LEU A 29 -1.53 7.70 6.70
CA LEU A 29 -2.13 6.41 6.37
C LEU A 29 -1.86 5.34 7.45
N ARG A 30 -0.65 5.32 8.01
CA ARG A 30 -0.32 4.47 9.17
C ARG A 30 -1.11 4.84 10.41
N SER A 31 -1.23 6.13 10.67
CA SER A 31 -2.00 6.64 11.80
C SER A 31 -3.48 6.29 11.65
N PHE A 32 -4.01 6.35 10.43
CA PHE A 32 -5.35 5.89 10.10
C PHE A 32 -5.52 4.39 10.38
N LEU A 33 -4.61 3.53 9.90
CA LEU A 33 -4.67 2.08 10.14
C LEU A 33 -4.64 1.77 11.64
N LEU A 34 -3.65 2.31 12.38
CA LEU A 34 -3.48 2.06 13.81
C LEU A 34 -4.63 2.62 14.64
N GLY A 35 -4.99 3.89 14.40
CA GLY A 35 -6.04 4.58 15.15
C GLY A 35 -7.41 3.94 14.95
N THR A 36 -7.75 3.63 13.71
CA THR A 36 -9.01 2.94 13.36
C THR A 36 -9.04 1.56 13.97
N THR A 37 -7.93 0.81 13.90
CA THR A 37 -7.84 -0.53 14.48
C THR A 37 -8.04 -0.50 15.99
N LYS A 38 -7.32 0.37 16.69
CA LYS A 38 -7.42 0.49 18.14
C LYS A 38 -8.83 0.86 18.60
N GLY A 39 -9.47 1.82 17.91
CA GLY A 39 -10.83 2.25 18.24
C GLY A 39 -11.85 1.13 18.00
N MET A 40 -11.80 0.50 16.82
CA MET A 40 -12.76 -0.52 16.43
C MET A 40 -12.58 -1.83 17.18
N LYS A 41 -11.35 -2.20 17.55
CA LYS A 41 -11.08 -3.35 18.41
C LYS A 41 -11.75 -3.20 19.78
N ALA A 42 -11.56 -2.04 20.42
CA ALA A 42 -12.18 -1.74 21.71
C ALA A 42 -13.71 -1.73 21.61
N TRP A 43 -14.26 -1.15 20.54
CA TRP A 43 -15.70 -1.13 20.31
C TRP A 43 -16.29 -2.52 20.04
N PHE A 44 -15.70 -3.30 19.12
CA PHE A 44 -16.16 -4.67 18.83
C PHE A 44 -16.13 -5.54 20.08
N LYS A 45 -15.08 -5.45 20.91
CA LYS A 45 -15.03 -6.19 22.16
C LYS A 45 -16.18 -5.83 23.11
N ALA A 46 -16.50 -4.54 23.24
CA ALA A 46 -17.60 -4.10 24.09
C ALA A 46 -18.97 -4.58 23.57
N GLU A 47 -19.16 -4.57 22.24
CA GLU A 47 -20.40 -5.08 21.62
C GLU A 47 -20.50 -6.61 21.71
N GLU A 48 -19.38 -7.33 21.60
CA GLU A 48 -19.31 -8.78 21.80
C GLU A 48 -19.71 -9.15 23.22
N GLU A 49 -19.07 -8.55 24.23
CA GLU A 49 -19.40 -8.75 25.65
C GLU A 49 -20.88 -8.45 25.94
N ALA A 50 -21.41 -7.35 25.38
CA ALA A 50 -22.81 -6.97 25.56
C ALA A 50 -23.80 -7.91 24.86
N SER A 51 -23.40 -8.53 23.75
CA SER A 51 -24.21 -9.48 22.98
C SER A 51 -24.22 -10.86 23.64
N GLU A 52 -23.07 -11.31 24.16
CA GLU A 52 -22.97 -12.53 24.97
C GLU A 52 -23.80 -12.41 26.25
N ASP A 53 -23.72 -11.27 26.95
CA ASP A 53 -24.52 -11.00 28.14
C ASP A 53 -26.03 -11.04 27.86
N GLU A 54 -26.46 -10.56 26.69
CA GLU A 54 -27.87 -10.61 26.28
C GLU A 54 -28.30 -12.03 25.92
N ALA A 55 -27.50 -12.74 25.11
CA ALA A 55 -27.73 -14.14 24.78
C ALA A 55 -27.90 -15.00 26.04
N ASN A 56 -26.99 -14.86 27.00
CA ASN A 56 -27.01 -15.59 28.26
C ASN A 56 -28.25 -15.29 29.13
N ARG A 57 -28.91 -14.14 28.95
CA ARG A 57 -30.15 -13.79 29.67
C ARG A 57 -31.41 -14.27 28.97
N MET A 58 -31.39 -14.34 27.63
CA MET A 58 -32.59 -14.61 26.82
C MET A 58 -32.74 -16.08 26.44
N VAL A 59 -31.63 -16.82 26.33
CA VAL A 59 -31.63 -18.18 25.80
C VAL A 59 -31.67 -19.18 26.95
N ASN A 60 -32.63 -20.11 26.89
CA ASN A 60 -32.63 -21.26 27.78
C ASN A 60 -31.42 -22.15 27.45
N PRO A 61 -30.52 -22.47 28.40
CA PRO A 61 -29.32 -23.24 28.12
C PRO A 61 -29.57 -24.61 27.48
N GLU A 62 -30.76 -25.19 27.70
CA GLU A 62 -31.17 -26.47 27.11
C GLU A 62 -31.53 -26.38 25.62
N ASP A 63 -31.87 -25.18 25.14
CA ASP A 63 -32.30 -24.90 23.76
C ASP A 63 -31.23 -24.11 22.96
N ALA A 64 -30.07 -23.84 23.55
CA ALA A 64 -29.01 -23.03 22.95
C ALA A 64 -28.20 -23.81 21.89
N TYR A 65 -28.00 -23.19 20.73
CA TYR A 65 -27.11 -23.63 19.65
C TYR A 65 -25.65 -23.22 19.87
N GLY A 66 -25.39 -22.24 20.75
CA GLY A 66 -24.05 -21.82 21.16
C GLY A 66 -23.44 -20.71 20.31
N ASP A 67 -24.20 -20.16 19.36
CA ASP A 67 -23.82 -19.05 18.46
C ASP A 67 -24.75 -17.83 18.60
N GLU A 68 -25.60 -17.80 19.62
CA GLU A 68 -26.59 -16.73 19.80
C GLU A 68 -25.92 -15.38 20.11
N GLY A 69 -24.85 -15.38 20.90
CA GLY A 69 -24.06 -14.17 21.17
C GLY A 69 -23.46 -13.59 19.88
N TYR A 70 -22.97 -14.47 18.99
CA TYR A 70 -22.44 -14.08 17.68
C TYR A 70 -23.54 -13.53 16.76
N SER A 71 -24.72 -14.15 16.77
CA SER A 71 -25.89 -13.70 16.01
C SER A 71 -26.38 -12.33 16.50
N LEU A 72 -26.49 -12.13 17.81
CA LEU A 72 -26.88 -10.84 18.40
C LEU A 72 -25.84 -9.74 18.14
N PHE A 73 -24.55 -10.09 18.20
CA PHE A 73 -23.49 -9.16 17.80
C PHE A 73 -23.70 -8.71 16.36
N MET A 74 -23.96 -9.64 15.45
CA MET A 74 -24.19 -9.33 14.04
C MET A 74 -25.42 -8.45 13.82
N ASP A 75 -26.51 -8.69 14.56
CA ASP A 75 -27.71 -7.86 14.50
C ASP A 75 -27.46 -6.43 15.01
N ARG A 76 -26.60 -6.27 16.03
CA ARG A 76 -26.25 -4.97 16.62
C ARG A 76 -25.27 -4.16 15.77
N VAL A 77 -24.21 -4.82 15.30
CA VAL A 77 -23.07 -4.18 14.62
C VAL A 77 -23.29 -4.08 13.12
N GLY A 78 -24.04 -5.02 12.53
CA GLY A 78 -24.37 -5.04 11.10
C GLY A 78 -23.22 -5.42 10.18
N ILE A 79 -22.05 -5.79 10.73
CA ILE A 79 -20.90 -6.28 9.97
C ILE A 79 -20.09 -7.29 10.79
N PHE A 80 -19.64 -8.34 10.11
CA PHE A 80 -18.70 -9.32 10.65
C PHE A 80 -17.34 -8.64 10.91
N TRP A 81 -16.75 -8.82 12.10
CA TRP A 81 -15.48 -8.17 12.45
C TRP A 81 -14.37 -8.56 11.46
N GLU A 82 -14.39 -9.79 10.96
CA GLU A 82 -13.46 -10.34 9.96
C GLU A 82 -13.56 -9.57 8.65
N GLN A 83 -14.80 -9.31 8.21
CA GLN A 83 -15.07 -8.54 6.99
C GLN A 83 -14.64 -7.08 7.15
N TYR A 84 -14.83 -6.52 8.34
CA TYR A 84 -14.38 -5.16 8.65
C TYR A 84 -12.86 -5.05 8.51
N TRP A 85 -12.10 -5.95 9.15
CA TRP A 85 -10.64 -5.90 9.13
C TRP A 85 -10.06 -6.10 7.73
N TYR A 86 -10.62 -7.02 6.96
CA TYR A 86 -10.24 -7.20 5.57
C TYR A 86 -10.53 -5.96 4.72
N GLN A 87 -11.68 -5.31 4.91
CA GLN A 87 -12.01 -4.08 4.18
C GLN A 87 -11.06 -2.94 4.54
N LEU A 88 -10.70 -2.80 5.82
CA LEU A 88 -9.73 -1.83 6.28
C LEU A 88 -8.35 -2.07 5.65
N ALA A 89 -7.84 -3.29 5.72
CA ALA A 89 -6.57 -3.67 5.10
C ALA A 89 -6.57 -3.42 3.57
N ALA A 90 -7.66 -3.78 2.89
CA ALA A 90 -7.82 -3.54 1.47
C ALA A 90 -7.81 -2.06 1.10
N ALA A 91 -8.49 -1.21 1.89
CA ALA A 91 -8.50 0.23 1.68
C ALA A 91 -7.10 0.81 1.86
N VAL A 92 -6.41 0.43 2.94
CA VAL A 92 -5.05 0.91 3.23
C VAL A 92 -4.06 0.49 2.15
N ILE A 93 -4.09 -0.76 1.67
CA ILE A 93 -3.17 -1.21 0.60
C ILE A 93 -3.43 -0.47 -0.71
N LYS A 94 -4.70 -0.17 -1.04
CA LYS A 94 -5.04 0.60 -2.25
C LYS A 94 -4.51 2.02 -2.17
N ASP A 95 -4.71 2.69 -1.03
CA ASP A 95 -4.24 4.06 -0.82
C ASP A 95 -2.72 4.10 -0.77
N ALA A 96 -2.07 3.14 -0.11
CA ALA A 96 -0.62 3.01 -0.05
C ALA A 96 0.01 2.87 -1.45
N PHE A 97 -0.56 2.01 -2.29
CA PHE A 97 -0.07 1.82 -3.65
C PHE A 97 -0.35 3.05 -4.53
N THR A 98 -1.47 3.74 -4.29
CA THR A 98 -1.77 5.01 -4.97
C THR A 98 -0.76 6.09 -4.59
N LEU A 99 -0.40 6.20 -3.31
CA LEU A 99 0.67 7.10 -2.84
C LEU A 99 2.02 6.78 -3.49
N TYR A 100 2.33 5.48 -3.67
CA TYR A 100 3.52 5.04 -4.40
C TYR A 100 3.50 5.52 -5.87
N GLU A 101 2.39 5.31 -6.58
CA GLU A 101 2.21 5.78 -7.97
C GLU A 101 2.35 7.31 -8.09
N VAL A 102 1.72 8.06 -7.18
CA VAL A 102 1.81 9.53 -7.14
C VAL A 102 3.24 9.99 -6.89
N PHE A 103 3.96 9.36 -5.94
CA PHE A 103 5.36 9.70 -5.69
C PHE A 103 6.23 9.53 -6.94
N LEU A 104 6.04 8.45 -7.70
CA LEU A 104 6.79 8.19 -8.92
C LEU A 104 6.49 9.25 -10.00
N GLU A 105 5.21 9.56 -10.20
CA GLU A 105 4.79 10.57 -11.18
C GLU A 105 5.36 11.96 -10.85
N GLU A 106 5.21 12.40 -9.59
CA GLU A 106 5.71 13.69 -9.15
C GLU A 106 7.24 13.78 -9.19
N SER A 107 7.93 12.70 -8.80
CA SER A 107 9.39 12.64 -8.82
C SER A 107 9.95 12.70 -10.24
N ALA A 108 9.33 11.98 -11.18
CA ALA A 108 9.69 12.04 -12.59
C ALA A 108 9.43 13.44 -13.17
N HIS A 109 8.29 14.06 -12.83
CA HIS A 109 7.97 15.41 -13.28
C HIS A 109 9.00 16.44 -12.79
N ASP A 110 9.33 16.44 -11.50
CA ASP A 110 10.32 17.34 -10.92
C ASP A 110 11.70 17.15 -11.55
N LEU A 111 12.09 15.90 -11.83
CA LEU A 111 13.31 15.59 -12.55
C LEU A 111 13.27 16.17 -13.97
N LEU A 112 12.20 15.97 -14.71
CA LEU A 112 12.03 16.48 -16.09
C LEU A 112 12.09 18.00 -16.16
N ARG A 113 11.52 18.71 -15.18
CA ARG A 113 11.54 20.19 -15.12
C ARG A 113 12.96 20.74 -15.14
N ARG A 114 13.91 20.05 -14.53
CA ARG A 114 15.33 20.46 -14.53
C ARG A 114 15.99 20.37 -15.90
N HIS A 115 15.44 19.52 -16.76
CA HIS A 115 15.89 19.34 -18.14
C HIS A 115 15.03 20.15 -19.13
N GLY A 116 14.26 21.15 -18.65
CA GLY A 116 13.39 21.98 -19.48
C GLY A 116 12.17 21.26 -20.04
N SER A 117 11.90 20.05 -19.53
CA SER A 117 10.81 19.17 -19.94
C SER A 117 9.74 19.10 -18.84
N GLY A 118 8.78 18.20 -18.98
CA GLY A 118 7.74 17.92 -18.01
C GLY A 118 6.82 16.82 -18.53
N LEU A 119 6.00 16.26 -17.66
CA LEU A 119 4.89 15.40 -18.08
C LEU A 119 3.79 16.25 -18.75
N VAL A 120 3.18 15.73 -19.81
CA VAL A 120 2.10 16.42 -20.55
C VAL A 120 0.84 16.56 -19.70
N ASN A 121 0.52 15.54 -18.92
CA ASN A 121 -0.57 15.57 -17.95
C ASN A 121 -0.01 15.30 -16.56
N LEU A 122 -0.44 16.09 -15.59
CA LEU A 122 -0.35 15.81 -14.16
C LEU A 122 -1.78 15.85 -13.65
N SER A 123 -2.46 14.71 -13.69
CA SER A 123 -3.88 14.67 -13.35
C SER A 123 -4.17 13.38 -12.62
N THR A 124 -4.71 13.50 -11.41
CA THR A 124 -5.22 12.39 -10.60
C THR A 124 -6.27 11.56 -11.35
N GLU A 125 -7.02 12.17 -12.28
CA GLU A 125 -8.03 11.49 -13.10
C GLU A 125 -7.48 10.76 -14.33
N LYS A 126 -6.21 11.02 -14.71
CA LYS A 126 -5.51 10.40 -15.84
C LYS A 126 -4.09 10.05 -15.42
N THR A 127 -3.99 9.33 -14.31
CA THR A 127 -2.73 8.89 -13.75
C THR A 127 -1.92 8.13 -14.78
N TRP A 128 -0.62 8.40 -14.76
CA TRP A 128 0.35 7.68 -15.56
C TRP A 128 0.26 6.19 -15.21
N LEU A 129 -0.08 5.34 -16.19
CA LEU A 129 -0.16 3.90 -15.93
C LEU A 129 1.21 3.39 -15.43
N LEU A 130 1.23 2.56 -14.39
CA LEU A 130 2.49 2.11 -13.78
C LEU A 130 3.48 1.54 -14.81
N ASP A 131 3.00 0.77 -15.80
CA ASP A 131 3.85 0.23 -16.87
C ASP A 131 4.49 1.34 -17.73
N GLN A 132 3.78 2.46 -17.96
CA GLN A 132 4.33 3.62 -18.67
C GLN A 132 5.33 4.38 -17.81
N CYS A 133 5.10 4.41 -16.49
CA CYS A 133 6.03 4.96 -15.52
C CYS A 133 7.32 4.12 -15.48
N ASP A 134 7.22 2.80 -15.36
CA ASP A 134 8.37 1.90 -15.38
C ASP A 134 9.18 2.02 -16.67
N ASP A 135 8.50 2.03 -17.83
CA ASP A 135 9.13 2.29 -19.13
C ASP A 135 9.95 3.59 -19.15
N PHE A 136 9.43 4.66 -18.51
CA PHE A 136 10.15 5.92 -18.40
C PHE A 136 11.38 5.79 -17.50
N TYR A 137 11.24 5.22 -16.31
CA TYR A 137 12.35 5.05 -15.38
C TYR A 137 13.47 4.19 -15.98
N VAL A 138 13.12 3.11 -16.69
CA VAL A 138 14.09 2.27 -17.40
C VAL A 138 14.79 3.05 -18.51
N ARG A 139 14.05 3.74 -19.38
CA ARG A 139 14.63 4.39 -20.56
C ARG A 139 15.41 5.65 -20.23
N TYR A 140 14.91 6.45 -19.30
CA TYR A 140 15.50 7.75 -18.97
C TYR A 140 16.46 7.68 -17.79
N LEU A 141 16.21 6.83 -16.80
CA LEU A 141 17.02 6.75 -15.59
C LEU A 141 17.90 5.49 -15.54
N GLY A 142 17.61 4.48 -16.36
CA GLY A 142 18.42 3.27 -16.49
C GLY A 142 18.15 2.21 -15.42
N PHE A 143 17.01 2.29 -14.71
CA PHE A 143 16.63 1.31 -13.71
C PHE A 143 15.10 1.09 -13.70
N PRO A 144 14.61 -0.12 -13.41
CA PRO A 144 13.17 -0.36 -13.28
C PRO A 144 12.68 0.01 -11.89
N ILE A 145 11.40 0.37 -11.79
CA ILE A 145 10.68 0.60 -10.53
C ILE A 145 9.75 -0.57 -10.21
N LYS A 146 9.33 -1.30 -11.24
CA LYS A 146 8.46 -2.46 -11.14
C LYS A 146 9.33 -3.72 -11.06
N GLN A 147 9.71 -4.12 -9.85
CA GLN A 147 10.51 -5.33 -9.60
C GLN A 147 10.03 -6.08 -8.36
N GLY A 148 9.99 -7.42 -8.45
CA GLY A 148 9.83 -8.33 -7.32
C GLY A 148 8.61 -7.99 -6.46
N GLU A 149 8.87 -7.53 -5.24
CA GLU A 149 7.86 -7.18 -4.23
C GLU A 149 6.81 -6.18 -4.76
N ILE A 150 7.22 -5.19 -5.56
CA ILE A 150 6.30 -4.16 -6.07
C ILE A 150 5.30 -4.74 -7.08
N GLU A 151 5.71 -5.71 -7.90
CA GLU A 151 4.82 -6.39 -8.84
C GLU A 151 3.77 -7.21 -8.10
N ASP A 152 4.19 -7.88 -7.03
CA ASP A 152 3.32 -8.70 -6.21
C ASP A 152 2.31 -7.85 -5.43
N ILE A 153 2.74 -6.71 -4.87
CA ILE A 153 1.84 -5.75 -4.22
C ILE A 153 0.86 -5.14 -5.22
N GLN A 154 1.31 -4.77 -6.44
CA GLN A 154 0.43 -4.28 -7.50
C GLN A 154 -0.66 -5.31 -7.85
N TRP A 155 -0.25 -6.58 -7.99
CA TRP A 155 -1.16 -7.67 -8.28
C TRP A 155 -2.21 -7.82 -7.18
N ILE A 156 -1.79 -7.81 -5.90
CA ILE A 156 -2.69 -7.87 -4.74
C ILE A 156 -3.69 -6.71 -4.78
N ARG A 157 -3.21 -5.47 -4.93
CA ARG A 157 -4.04 -4.26 -5.02
C ARG A 157 -5.10 -4.37 -6.12
N ASN A 158 -4.72 -4.88 -7.29
CA ASN A 158 -5.64 -5.05 -8.41
C ASN A 158 -6.71 -6.11 -8.14
N LYS A 159 -6.33 -7.24 -7.52
CA LYS A 159 -7.27 -8.30 -7.14
C LYS A 159 -8.25 -7.86 -6.05
N MET A 160 -7.78 -7.11 -5.06
CA MET A 160 -8.61 -6.50 -4.00
C MET A 160 -9.58 -5.42 -4.54
N SER A 161 -9.28 -4.82 -5.70
CA SER A 161 -10.08 -3.74 -6.30
C SER A 161 -11.17 -4.22 -7.24
N HIS A 162 -10.91 -5.27 -8.02
CA HIS A 162 -11.76 -5.59 -9.18
C HIS A 162 -12.19 -7.05 -9.30
N LEU A 163 -11.54 -8.00 -8.61
CA LEU A 163 -11.64 -9.42 -8.98
C LEU A 163 -11.74 -10.37 -7.79
N ARG A 164 -12.60 -10.05 -6.80
CA ARG A 164 -12.95 -10.98 -5.72
C ARG A 164 -13.40 -12.34 -6.26
N ASP A 165 -14.01 -12.39 -7.44
CA ASP A 165 -14.44 -13.64 -8.08
C ASP A 165 -13.29 -14.47 -8.67
N SER A 166 -12.24 -13.85 -9.23
CA SER A 166 -11.09 -14.60 -9.80
C SER A 166 -10.25 -15.28 -8.72
N LEU A 167 -10.28 -14.73 -7.51
CA LEU A 167 -9.61 -15.31 -6.36
C LEU A 167 -10.35 -16.56 -5.85
N ARG A 168 -11.65 -16.74 -6.18
CA ARG A 168 -12.44 -17.90 -5.73
C ARG A 168 -12.08 -19.21 -6.43
N THR A 169 -11.26 -19.19 -7.48
CA THR A 169 -10.76 -20.42 -8.13
C THR A 169 -9.53 -20.95 -7.39
N GLU A 170 -9.27 -22.25 -7.48
CA GLU A 170 -8.11 -22.87 -6.83
C GLU A 170 -6.79 -22.30 -7.38
N GLU A 171 -6.74 -21.97 -8.67
CA GLU A 171 -5.59 -21.31 -9.29
C GLU A 171 -5.38 -19.89 -8.72
N GLY A 172 -6.46 -19.13 -8.53
CA GLY A 172 -6.39 -17.78 -7.96
C GLY A 172 -5.94 -17.78 -6.50
N LYS A 173 -6.36 -18.78 -5.70
CA LYS A 173 -5.88 -18.99 -4.34
C LYS A 173 -4.40 -19.33 -4.30
N ALA A 174 -3.97 -20.30 -5.10
CA ALA A 174 -2.57 -20.71 -5.16
C ALA A 174 -1.65 -19.56 -5.63
N GLU A 175 -2.11 -18.74 -6.58
CA GLU A 175 -1.39 -17.54 -6.99
C GLU A 175 -1.31 -16.53 -5.85
N PHE A 176 -2.41 -16.26 -5.15
CA PHE A 176 -2.43 -15.35 -3.99
C PHE A 176 -1.45 -15.83 -2.89
N GLU A 177 -1.54 -17.09 -2.47
CA GLU A 177 -0.65 -17.69 -1.47
C GLU A 177 0.83 -17.59 -1.88
N ALA A 178 1.14 -17.84 -3.16
CA ALA A 178 2.51 -17.71 -3.68
C ALA A 178 3.02 -16.26 -3.58
N LYS A 179 2.18 -15.27 -3.84
CA LYS A 179 2.51 -13.84 -3.73
C LYS A 179 2.75 -13.44 -2.27
N ILE A 180 1.85 -13.84 -1.36
CA ILE A 180 2.00 -13.58 0.07
C ILE A 180 3.29 -14.19 0.62
N LYS A 181 3.58 -15.43 0.22
CA LYS A 181 4.83 -16.10 0.60
C LYS A 181 6.08 -15.39 0.04
N THR A 182 6.01 -14.87 -1.18
CA THR A 182 7.14 -14.15 -1.81
C THR A 182 7.41 -12.83 -1.09
N LEU A 183 6.36 -12.14 -0.64
CA LEU A 183 6.46 -10.90 0.12
C LEU A 183 6.88 -11.11 1.58
N ASP A 184 6.80 -12.34 2.10
CA ASP A 184 7.11 -12.68 3.50
C ASP A 184 6.33 -11.82 4.51
N ILE A 185 5.04 -11.57 4.22
CA ILE A 185 4.19 -10.71 5.05
C ILE A 185 3.26 -11.47 5.99
N SER A 186 3.13 -12.79 5.84
CA SER A 186 2.30 -13.66 6.70
C SER A 186 3.05 -14.14 7.94
N GLY A 187 2.33 -14.53 8.99
CA GLY A 187 2.88 -15.17 10.19
C GLY A 187 2.92 -14.23 11.39
N ASP A 188 3.09 -14.80 12.58
CA ASP A 188 2.87 -14.13 13.86
C ASP A 188 3.59 -12.76 13.99
N PRO A 189 3.04 -11.83 14.81
CA PRO A 189 3.71 -10.59 15.13
C PRO A 189 5.13 -10.82 15.64
N THR A 190 6.06 -9.99 15.16
CA THR A 190 7.43 -9.91 15.71
C THR A 190 7.45 -9.07 16.99
N GLU A 191 8.52 -9.14 17.78
CA GLU A 191 8.67 -8.33 19.01
C GLU A 191 8.49 -6.83 18.77
N ASP A 192 8.88 -6.33 17.60
CA ASP A 192 8.75 -4.93 17.19
C ASP A 192 7.31 -4.57 16.73
N GLU A 193 6.46 -5.57 16.51
CA GLU A 193 5.08 -5.43 16.04
C GLU A 193 4.05 -5.66 17.16
N ASP A 194 4.45 -6.27 18.28
CA ASP A 194 3.58 -6.57 19.43
C ASP A 194 2.85 -5.32 19.96
N ASP A 195 3.54 -4.18 19.94
CA ASP A 195 3.01 -2.93 20.45
C ASP A 195 2.06 -2.19 19.49
N LEU A 196 1.93 -2.69 18.25
CA LEU A 196 1.00 -2.17 17.25
C LEU A 196 -0.43 -2.62 17.54
N ASP A 197 -0.59 -3.76 18.24
CA ASP A 197 -1.87 -4.37 18.59
C ASP A 197 -2.80 -4.60 17.37
N LEU A 198 -2.19 -4.80 16.20
CA LEU A 198 -2.90 -5.01 14.95
C LEU A 198 -3.43 -6.45 14.87
N PRO A 199 -4.71 -6.65 14.51
CA PRO A 199 -5.24 -7.97 14.22
C PRO A 199 -4.40 -8.62 13.12
N HIS A 200 -3.97 -9.86 13.36
CA HIS A 200 -3.21 -10.68 12.41
C HIS A 200 -3.90 -12.03 12.20
N HIS A 201 -4.29 -12.65 13.31
CA HIS A 201 -5.24 -13.73 13.39
C HIS A 201 -6.40 -13.29 14.29
N GLU A 202 -7.55 -13.93 14.14
CA GLU A 202 -8.77 -13.66 14.91
C GLU A 202 -8.48 -13.58 16.41
N TYR A 203 -9.41 -13.03 17.19
CA TYR A 203 -9.45 -13.09 18.66
C TYR A 203 -9.39 -14.55 19.18
N GLY A 204 -8.22 -15.21 19.10
CA GLY A 204 -7.98 -16.58 19.55
C GLY A 204 -8.70 -17.71 18.78
N ARG A 205 -9.23 -17.47 17.57
CA ARG A 205 -9.89 -18.51 16.75
C ARG A 205 -9.37 -18.50 15.30
N GLU A 206 -9.46 -19.65 14.63
CA GLU A 206 -9.15 -19.77 13.20
C GLU A 206 -10.34 -19.26 12.38
N LEU A 207 -10.08 -18.32 11.46
CA LEU A 207 -11.05 -17.81 10.49
C LEU A 207 -11.71 -18.99 9.75
N THR A 208 -12.94 -19.33 10.13
CA THR A 208 -13.69 -20.44 9.52
C THR A 208 -14.28 -20.05 8.17
N PHE A 209 -14.45 -18.76 7.89
CA PHE A 209 -14.85 -18.23 6.58
C PHE A 209 -13.64 -17.90 5.70
N GLY A 210 -13.03 -18.94 5.14
CA GLY A 210 -12.18 -18.88 3.95
C GLY A 210 -10.70 -18.61 4.24
N PRO A 211 -9.89 -19.67 4.42
CA PRO A 211 -8.45 -19.57 4.73
C PRO A 211 -7.56 -18.80 3.74
N SER A 212 -8.05 -18.29 2.60
CA SER A 212 -7.17 -18.25 1.43
C SER A 212 -7.01 -16.91 0.69
N LEU A 213 -7.70 -15.79 1.02
CA LEU A 213 -7.76 -14.65 0.07
C LEU A 213 -7.87 -13.25 0.68
N ILE A 214 -7.58 -13.08 1.97
CA ILE A 214 -7.72 -11.81 2.68
C ILE A 214 -6.42 -11.43 3.37
N LEU A 215 -6.21 -10.12 3.55
CA LEU A 215 -5.10 -9.58 4.32
C LEU A 215 -5.63 -8.97 5.60
N SER A 216 -4.92 -9.25 6.68
CA SER A 216 -5.09 -8.68 8.00
C SER A 216 -4.51 -7.24 8.07
N PRO A 217 -4.93 -6.45 9.06
CA PRO A 217 -4.29 -5.18 9.39
C PRO A 217 -2.77 -5.28 9.57
N LEU A 218 -2.26 -6.34 10.20
CA LEU A 218 -0.81 -6.53 10.33
C LEU A 218 -0.13 -6.79 8.98
N GLU A 219 -0.71 -7.61 8.11
CA GLU A 219 -0.17 -7.83 6.75
C GLU A 219 -0.19 -6.54 5.93
N ALA A 220 -1.23 -5.71 6.06
CA ALA A 220 -1.27 -4.38 5.44
C ALA A 220 -0.15 -3.46 5.98
N TRP A 221 0.16 -3.53 7.28
CA TRP A 221 1.28 -2.81 7.87
C TRP A 221 2.64 -3.26 7.28
N ARG A 222 2.81 -4.56 7.06
CA ARG A 222 4.03 -5.10 6.42
C ARG A 222 4.14 -4.68 4.96
N VAL A 223 3.03 -4.65 4.21
CA VAL A 223 2.99 -4.07 2.85
C VAL A 223 3.42 -2.60 2.85
N LEU A 224 2.95 -1.79 3.82
CA LEU A 224 3.40 -0.41 3.98
C LEU A 224 4.93 -0.32 4.20
N ASN A 225 5.52 -1.25 4.96
CA ASN A 225 6.97 -1.30 5.17
C ASN A 225 7.73 -1.60 3.88
N LEU A 226 7.26 -2.56 3.07
CA LEU A 226 7.86 -2.89 1.78
C LEU A 226 7.81 -1.71 0.80
N LEU A 227 6.64 -1.06 0.69
CA LEU A 227 6.49 0.14 -0.15
C LEU A 227 7.39 1.27 0.33
N ARG A 228 7.46 1.52 1.64
CA ARG A 228 8.36 2.55 2.20
C ARG A 228 9.81 2.26 1.84
N LYS A 229 10.29 1.04 2.07
CA LYS A 229 11.67 0.64 1.75
C LYS A 229 11.98 0.92 0.27
N SER A 230 11.08 0.54 -0.64
CA SER A 230 11.23 0.82 -2.07
C SER A 230 11.32 2.32 -2.36
N ILE A 231 10.43 3.14 -1.78
CA ILE A 231 10.45 4.59 -1.94
C ILE A 231 11.74 5.21 -1.38
N GLU A 232 12.25 4.73 -0.25
CA GLU A 232 13.49 5.22 0.34
C GLU A 232 14.70 4.91 -0.53
N GLU A 233 14.80 3.68 -1.03
CA GLU A 233 15.84 3.29 -1.99
C GLU A 233 15.78 4.14 -3.26
N LEU A 234 14.58 4.34 -3.82
CA LEU A 234 14.36 5.20 -4.98
C LEU A 234 14.72 6.66 -4.69
N THR A 235 14.38 7.18 -3.51
CA THR A 235 14.67 8.55 -3.11
C THR A 235 16.16 8.82 -3.10
N VAL A 236 16.97 7.89 -2.57
CA VAL A 236 18.43 8.01 -2.57
C VAL A 236 18.99 8.05 -4.00
N ILE A 237 18.43 7.25 -4.91
CA ILE A 237 18.84 7.24 -6.33
C ILE A 237 18.45 8.55 -7.00
N LEU A 238 17.19 8.97 -6.85
CA LEU A 238 16.63 10.20 -7.43
C LEU A 238 17.35 11.44 -6.92
N HIS A 239 17.66 11.51 -5.63
CA HIS A 239 18.42 12.61 -5.05
C HIS A 239 19.80 12.76 -5.73
N LYS A 240 20.50 11.65 -6.01
CA LYS A 240 21.79 11.69 -6.72
C LYS A 240 21.67 12.16 -8.17
N ILE A 241 20.59 11.80 -8.86
CA ILE A 241 20.34 12.22 -10.25
C ILE A 241 19.93 13.69 -10.29
N GLN A 242 19.08 14.10 -9.36
CA GLN A 242 18.65 15.48 -9.23
C GLN A 242 19.84 16.33 -8.77
N TYR A 243 20.30 16.22 -7.54
CA TYR A 243 21.22 17.21 -6.95
C TYR A 243 22.70 16.91 -7.15
N GLY A 244 23.04 15.71 -7.62
CA GLY A 244 24.43 15.35 -7.91
C GLY A 244 24.92 15.82 -9.28
N ASN A 245 26.18 15.51 -9.58
CA ASN A 245 26.79 15.76 -10.90
C ASN A 245 26.42 14.69 -11.94
N ARG A 246 25.37 13.88 -11.69
CA ARG A 246 24.99 12.74 -12.52
C ARG A 246 23.70 13.05 -13.27
N THR A 247 23.80 13.30 -14.57
CA THR A 247 22.66 13.19 -15.50
C THR A 247 22.85 11.96 -16.37
N THR A 248 21.77 11.30 -16.74
CA THR A 248 21.83 10.22 -17.73
C THR A 248 21.92 10.83 -19.14
N THR A 249 22.50 10.07 -20.07
CA THR A 249 22.55 10.48 -21.50
C THR A 249 21.16 10.74 -22.08
N PRO A 250 20.14 9.88 -21.84
CA PRO A 250 18.76 10.16 -22.23
C PRO A 250 18.20 11.50 -21.75
N LEU A 251 18.38 11.84 -20.47
CA LEU A 251 17.90 13.13 -19.93
C LEU A 251 18.67 14.32 -20.52
N HIS A 252 19.97 14.16 -20.75
CA HIS A 252 20.76 15.16 -21.43
C HIS A 252 20.26 15.37 -22.86
N ASN A 253 20.05 14.32 -23.64
CA ASN A 253 19.52 14.41 -25.00
C ASN A 253 18.11 15.03 -25.03
N LEU A 254 17.26 14.68 -24.06
CA LEU A 254 15.93 15.27 -23.91
C LEU A 254 16.02 16.78 -23.70
N SER A 255 16.97 17.25 -22.88
CA SER A 255 17.20 18.70 -22.68
C SER A 255 17.62 19.44 -23.95
N GLN A 256 18.14 18.71 -24.95
CA GLN A 256 18.48 19.20 -26.29
C GLN A 256 17.34 19.00 -27.30
N GLY A 257 16.13 18.64 -26.84
CA GLY A 257 14.95 18.43 -27.68
C GLY A 257 14.90 17.07 -28.39
N THR A 258 15.73 16.10 -27.97
CA THR A 258 15.77 14.74 -28.56
C THR A 258 15.25 13.71 -27.56
N PRO A 259 13.97 13.27 -27.66
CA PRO A 259 13.47 12.18 -26.82
C PRO A 259 14.11 10.84 -27.17
N VAL A 260 14.03 9.87 -26.25
CA VAL A 260 14.48 8.49 -26.50
C VAL A 260 13.66 7.86 -27.62
N ASN A 261 12.33 8.03 -27.59
CA ASN A 261 11.43 7.53 -28.62
C ASN A 261 10.45 8.61 -29.09
N GLU A 262 10.01 8.53 -30.35
CA GLU A 262 8.97 9.43 -30.87
C GLU A 262 7.63 9.31 -30.13
N LYS A 263 7.33 8.13 -29.57
CA LYS A 263 6.13 7.92 -28.74
C LYS A 263 6.15 8.72 -27.44
N ASP A 264 7.34 9.11 -26.96
CA ASP A 264 7.48 9.85 -25.70
C ASP A 264 6.83 11.24 -25.79
N ARG A 265 6.65 11.80 -27.00
CA ARG A 265 5.92 13.06 -27.22
C ARG A 265 4.47 13.04 -26.74
N ARG A 266 3.89 11.85 -26.51
CA ARG A 266 2.55 11.69 -25.93
C ARG A 266 2.54 11.87 -24.41
N LEU A 267 3.68 11.65 -23.77
CA LEU A 267 3.84 11.62 -22.32
C LEU A 267 4.67 12.81 -21.82
N LEU A 268 5.64 13.26 -22.63
CA LEU A 268 6.65 14.26 -22.27
C LEU A 268 6.52 15.51 -23.13
N ILE A 269 6.68 16.67 -22.49
CA ILE A 269 6.88 17.96 -23.14
C ILE A 269 8.32 18.01 -23.65
N ILE A 270 8.52 18.07 -24.97
CA ILE A 270 9.87 18.11 -25.56
C ILE A 270 10.38 19.56 -25.58
N PRO A 271 11.54 19.85 -24.94
CA PRO A 271 12.13 21.19 -24.97
C PRO A 271 12.48 21.62 -26.39
N VAL A 272 12.35 22.91 -26.70
CA VAL A 272 12.87 23.48 -27.95
C VAL A 272 14.39 23.66 -27.78
N PRO A 273 15.23 23.19 -28.73
CA PRO A 273 16.68 23.39 -28.66
C PRO A 273 17.00 24.87 -28.57
N LYS A 274 17.85 25.27 -27.62
CA LYS A 274 18.39 26.63 -27.58
C LYS A 274 19.41 26.75 -28.71
N VAL A 275 19.03 27.47 -29.78
CA VAL A 275 19.89 27.85 -30.91
C VAL A 275 21.01 28.78 -30.44
#